data_AF-A0A0D2CAU4-F1
#
_entry.id   AF-A0A0D2CAU4-F1
#
_cell.length_a   1.000
_cell.length_b   1.000
_cell.length_c   1.000
_cell.angle_alpha   90.00
_cell.angle_beta   90.00
_cell.angle_gamma   90.00
#
_symmetry.space_group_name_H-M   'P 1'
#
loop_
_entity.id
_entity.type
_entity.pdbx_description
1 polymer ?
#
loop_
_entity_poly.entity_id
_entity_poly.type
_entity_poly.pdbx_seq_one_letter_code
_entity_poly.pdbx_strand_id
1 'polypeptide(L)' 'MDFLQLSIGFAGLVTVASLWNWWGGDLFPAEGDPKGDPEYWTETELRRWLKLVFQPPEIPKPGAGHEDD' A
#
# COMPACT_ATOMS: atom_id res chain seq x y z
N MET A 1 38.52 1.71 -17.18
CA MET A 1 38.02 1.86 -15.78
C MET A 1 36.67 2.58 -15.77
N ASP A 2 35.88 2.43 -16.83
CA ASP A 2 34.79 3.37 -17.18
C ASP A 2 33.41 2.76 -16.92
N PHE A 3 33.30 1.45 -17.09
CA PHE A 3 32.10 0.69 -16.74
C PHE A 3 31.74 0.82 -15.25
N LEU A 4 32.74 0.81 -14.37
CA LEU A 4 32.55 0.94 -12.93
C LEU A 4 32.05 2.34 -12.55
N GLN A 5 32.56 3.39 -13.20
CA GLN A 5 32.10 4.77 -13.00
C GLN A 5 30.66 4.98 -13.46
N LEU A 6 30.31 4.44 -14.63
CA LEU A 6 28.93 4.48 -15.13
C LEU A 6 27.97 3.75 -14.19
N SER A 7 28.38 2.58 -13.70
CA SER A 7 27.57 1.76 -12.79
C SER A 7 27.30 2.48 -11.46
N ILE A 8 28.33 3.10 -10.87
CA ILE A 8 28.19 3.85 -9.62
C ILE A 8 27.37 5.13 -9.82
N GLY A 9 27.62 5.88 -10.90
CA GLY A 9 26.84 7.08 -11.22
C GLY A 9 25.36 6.77 -11.48
N PHE A 10 25.09 5.69 -12.21
CA PHE A 10 23.73 5.20 -12.46
C PHE A 10 23.05 4.73 -11.17
N ALA A 11 23.73 3.92 -10.36
CA ALA A 11 23.20 3.45 -9.08
C ALA A 11 22.86 4.62 -8.13
N GLY A 12 23.71 5.66 -8.11
CA GLY A 12 23.43 6.89 -7.36
C GLY A 12 22.14 7.59 -7.84
N LEU A 13 21.98 7.76 -9.15
CA LEU A 13 20.77 8.38 -9.72
C LEU A 13 19.50 7.56 -9.45
N VAL A 14 19.56 6.23 -9.61
CA VAL A 14 18.41 5.34 -9.33
C VAL A 14 18.02 5.39 -7.85
N THR A 15 19.00 5.46 -6.95
CA THR A 15 18.74 5.58 -5.51
C THR A 15 17.99 6.87 -5.17
N VAL A 16 18.43 8.00 -5.74
CA VAL A 16 17.75 9.30 -5.57
C VAL A 16 16.34 9.28 -6.16
N ALA A 17 16.17 8.69 -7.36
CA ALA A 17 14.85 8.55 -7.99
C ALA A 17 13.90 7.64 -7.19
N SER A 18 14.42 6.58 -6.55
CA SER A 18 13.61 5.66 -5.75
C SER A 18 13.10 6.30 -4.46
N LEU A 19 13.86 7.25 -3.91
CA LEU A 19 13.47 8.05 -2.74
C LEU A 19 12.36 9.06 -3.04
N TRP A 20 11.98 9.25 -4.31
CA TRP A 20 10.92 10.19 -4.73
C TRP A 20 9.58 9.91 -4.05
N ASN A 21 9.26 8.64 -3.80
CA ASN A 21 8.02 8.25 -3.09
C ASN A 21 7.96 8.74 -1.63
N TRP A 22 9.09 9.18 -1.05
CA TRP A 22 9.11 9.72 0.31
C TRP A 22 8.67 11.20 0.36
N TRP A 23 8.97 11.99 -0.67
CA TRP A 23 8.63 13.42 -0.70
C TRP A 23 7.40 13.77 -1.54
N GLY A 24 7.01 12.92 -2.50
CA GLY A 24 5.82 13.08 -3.33
C GLY A 24 4.93 11.86 -3.18
N GLY A 25 4.23 11.79 -2.03
CA GLY A 25 3.41 10.66 -1.59
C GLY A 25 2.49 10.06 -2.67
N ASP A 26 2.16 8.79 -2.45
CA ASP A 26 1.29 7.92 -3.26
C ASP A 26 0.99 8.47 -4.66
N LEU A 27 1.73 7.99 -5.68
CA LEU A 27 1.48 8.29 -7.10
C LEU A 27 0.01 8.09 -7.51
N PHE A 28 -0.71 7.31 -6.71
CA PHE A 28 -2.15 7.16 -6.75
C PHE A 28 -2.70 7.41 -5.35
N PRO A 29 -3.32 8.58 -5.08
CA PRO A 29 -4.03 8.79 -3.83
C PRO A 29 -4.98 7.62 -3.63
N ALA A 30 -4.87 6.90 -2.51
CA ALA A 30 -5.86 5.91 -2.15
C ALA A 30 -7.21 6.63 -2.15
N GLU A 31 -8.07 6.25 -3.10
CA GLU A 31 -9.33 6.92 -3.32
C GLU A 31 -10.13 6.82 -2.02
N GLY A 32 -10.38 7.99 -1.41
CA GLY A 32 -10.85 8.09 -0.05
C GLY A 32 -12.15 7.33 0.17
N ASP A 33 -12.43 6.96 1.42
CA ASP A 33 -13.68 6.31 1.76
C ASP A 33 -14.87 7.12 1.22
N PRO A 34 -15.89 6.44 0.65
CA PRO A 34 -17.05 7.12 0.14
C PRO A 34 -17.73 7.90 1.28
N LYS A 35 -18.00 9.19 1.03
CA LYS A 35 -18.63 10.11 1.98
C LYS A 35 -19.98 10.55 1.45
N GLY A 36 -20.98 10.59 2.31
CA GLY A 36 -22.34 11.02 1.96
C GLY A 36 -23.34 9.87 2.00
N ASP A 37 -24.45 10.04 1.30
CA ASP A 37 -25.59 9.11 1.31
C ASP A 37 -25.30 7.85 0.46
N PRO A 38 -25.36 6.63 1.04
CA PRO A 38 -25.11 5.38 0.35
C PRO A 38 -26.00 5.09 -0.86
N GLU A 39 -27.19 5.70 -0.93
CA GLU A 39 -28.12 5.49 -2.05
C GLU A 39 -27.61 6.07 -3.38
N TYR A 40 -26.65 6.98 -3.32
CA TYR A 40 -26.02 7.61 -4.49
C TYR A 40 -24.59 7.12 -4.76
N TRP A 41 -24.08 6.17 -3.97
CA TRP A 41 -22.75 5.61 -4.20
C TRP A 41 -22.68 4.79 -5.48
N THR A 42 -21.54 4.84 -6.15
CA THR A 42 -21.24 3.92 -7.23
C THR A 42 -21.03 2.50 -6.69
N GLU A 43 -21.22 1.49 -7.54
CA GLU A 43 -21.00 0.08 -7.17
C GLU A 43 -19.60 -0.16 -6.57
N THR A 44 -18.59 0.53 -7.12
CA THR A 44 -17.20 0.43 -6.68
C THR A 44 -17.00 0.96 -5.26
N GLU A 45 -17.62 2.08 -4.93
CA GLU A 45 -17.59 2.69 -3.59
C GLU A 45 -18.28 1.80 -2.56
N LEU A 46 -19.46 1.27 -2.90
CA LEU A 46 -20.22 0.37 -2.02
C LEU A 46 -19.44 -0.94 -1.76
N ARG A 47 -18.82 -1.52 -2.79
CA ARG A 47 -17.94 -2.71 -2.65
C ARG A 47 -16.72 -2.42 -1.78
N ARG A 48 -16.08 -1.25 -1.94
CA ARG A 48 -14.93 -0.84 -1.13
C ARG A 48 -15.32 -0.69 0.34
N TRP A 49 -16.40 0.01 0.61
CA TRP A 49 -16.93 0.20 1.97
C TRP A 49 -17.29 -1.14 2.62
N LEU A 50 -17.99 -2.02 1.90
CA LEU A 50 -18.38 -3.32 2.43
C LEU A 50 -17.17 -4.17 2.83
N LYS A 51 -16.08 -4.10 2.07
CA LYS A 51 -14.84 -4.83 2.39
C LYS A 51 -14.22 -4.37 3.72
N LEU A 52 -14.30 -3.07 4.02
CA LEU A 52 -13.78 -2.51 5.28
C LEU A 52 -14.69 -2.83 6.46
N VAL A 53 -16.00 -2.69 6.28
CA VAL A 53 -17.00 -2.91 7.35
C VAL A 53 -17.19 -4.38 7.66
N PHE A 54 -17.18 -5.24 6.63
CA PHE A 54 -17.30 -6.68 6.78
C PHE A 54 -15.94 -7.35 7.00
N GLN A 55 -14.94 -6.64 7.54
CA GLN A 55 -13.71 -7.29 8.00
C GLN A 55 -14.11 -8.41 8.98
N PRO A 56 -13.99 -9.70 8.61
CA PRO A 56 -14.32 -10.76 9.53
C PRO A 56 -13.38 -10.66 10.72
N PRO A 57 -13.83 -10.96 11.95
CA PRO A 57 -12.93 -11.01 13.09
C PRO A 57 -11.74 -11.86 12.69
N GLU A 58 -10.53 -11.34 12.91
CA GLU A 58 -9.32 -12.11 12.67
C GLU A 58 -9.43 -13.39 13.50
N ILE A 59 -9.71 -14.51 12.84
CA ILE A 59 -9.72 -15.79 13.54
C ILE A 59 -8.24 -16.09 13.78
N PRO A 60 -7.80 -16.18 15.06
CA PRO A 60 -6.43 -16.55 15.34
C PRO A 60 -6.13 -17.82 14.56
N LYS A 61 -5.05 -17.79 13.77
CA LYS A 61 -4.67 -18.99 13.03
C LYS A 61 -4.56 -20.13 14.03
N PRO A 62 -5.16 -21.31 13.76
CA PRO A 62 -4.98 -22.46 14.62
C PRO A 62 -3.47 -22.71 14.75
N GLY A 63 -2.92 -22.55 15.96
CA GLY A 63 -1.48 -22.63 16.24
C GLY A 63 -0.77 -21.30 16.52
N ALA A 64 -1.44 -20.15 16.54
CA ALA A 64 -0.82 -18.85 16.87
C ALA A 64 -0.61 -18.60 18.37
N GLY A 65 -0.95 -19.57 19.22
CA GLY A 65 -0.65 -19.55 20.65
C GLY A 65 -0.02 -20.88 21.02
N HIS A 66 1.13 -20.80 21.69
CA HIS A 66 1.86 -21.90 22.31
C HIS A 66 2.95 -22.59 21.45
N GLU A 67 3.98 -21.83 21.07
CA GLU A 67 5.30 -22.38 20.70
C GLU A 67 6.40 -21.91 21.68
N ASP A 68 6.01 -21.45 22.87
CA ASP A 68 6.90 -21.04 23.94
C ASP A 68 6.55 -21.82 25.22
N ASP A 69 6.95 -23.10 25.26
CA ASP A 69 7.10 -23.95 26.46
C ASP A 69 8.14 -25.06 26.22
#